data_AF-A0A1Q8VGV5-F1
#
_entry.id   AF-A0A1Q8VGV5-F1
#
_cell.length_a   1.000
_cell.length_b   1.000
_cell.length_c   1.000
_cell.angle_alpha   90.00
_cell.angle_beta   90.00
_cell.angle_gamma   90.00
#
_symmetry.space_group_name_H-M   'P 1'
#
loop_
_entity.id
_entity.type
_entity.pdbx_description
1 polymer ?
#
loop_
_entity_poly.entity_id
_entity_poly.type
_entity_poly.pdbx_seq_one_letter_code
_entity_poly.pdbx_strand_id
1 'polypeptide(L)'
;MTSIPKDLDAEQSQVVKAYVDYDRATWEAYRDMKGTAKVESVTTGDQYQAFKKVYDERAAAGQHVEGEASAAITSAQVSSDHMSSTVVACADETKVRLVSQDGVQVPSDDLGHKITLAVGLIRNEQGWVVNNSSVEGVDQC
;
A
#
# COMPACT_ATOMS: atom_id res chain seq x y z
N MET A 1 -11.57 -0.56 5.29
CA MET A 1 -11.96 -1.99 5.29
C MET A 1 -11.41 -2.63 4.04
N THR A 2 -10.92 -3.87 4.09
CA THR A 2 -10.35 -4.55 2.91
C THR A 2 -11.22 -5.73 2.48
N SER A 3 -11.57 -5.82 1.19
CA SER A 3 -12.32 -6.95 0.63
C SER A 3 -11.37 -7.98 0.01
N ILE A 4 -11.62 -9.28 0.27
CA ILE A 4 -10.76 -10.41 -0.14
C ILE A 4 -11.58 -11.40 -0.99
N PRO A 5 -11.04 -11.94 -2.10
CA PRO A 5 -11.68 -12.99 -2.88
C PRO A 5 -12.02 -14.23 -2.04
N LYS A 6 -13.13 -14.92 -2.34
CA LYS A 6 -13.64 -16.03 -1.52
C LYS A 6 -12.94 -17.37 -1.74
N ASP A 7 -12.23 -17.55 -2.85
CA ASP A 7 -11.69 -18.84 -3.29
C ASP A 7 -10.16 -18.84 -3.39
N LEU A 8 -9.47 -18.21 -2.42
CA LEU A 8 -8.01 -18.21 -2.37
C LEU A 8 -7.47 -19.55 -1.83
N ASP A 9 -6.44 -20.07 -2.47
CA ASP A 9 -5.66 -21.17 -1.90
C ASP A 9 -4.81 -20.69 -0.70
N ALA A 10 -4.13 -21.64 -0.05
CA ALA A 10 -3.33 -21.36 1.14
C ALA A 10 -2.17 -20.37 0.86
N GLU A 11 -1.55 -20.44 -0.31
CA GLU A 11 -0.40 -19.58 -0.65
C GLU A 11 -0.88 -18.18 -1.05
N GLN A 12 -1.92 -18.10 -1.87
CA GLN A 12 -2.58 -16.84 -2.22
C GLN A 12 -3.10 -16.09 -0.98
N SER A 13 -3.60 -16.83 0.03
CA SER A 13 -4.04 -16.25 1.30
C SER A 13 -2.88 -15.62 2.09
N GLN A 14 -1.69 -16.23 2.05
CA GLN A 14 -0.49 -15.67 2.70
C GLN A 14 -0.01 -14.41 1.99
N VAL A 15 -0.01 -14.41 0.65
CA VAL A 15 0.31 -13.23 -0.16
C VAL A 15 -0.65 -12.09 0.15
N VAL A 16 -1.96 -12.36 0.14
CA VAL A 16 -2.98 -11.35 0.47
C VAL A 16 -2.76 -10.78 1.87
N LYS A 17 -2.43 -11.64 2.84
CA LYS A 17 -2.10 -11.19 4.19
C LYS A 17 -0.89 -10.25 4.20
N ALA A 18 0.18 -10.58 3.49
CA ALA A 18 1.38 -9.74 3.42
C ALA A 18 1.08 -8.38 2.75
N TYR A 19 0.26 -8.35 1.70
CA TYR A 19 -0.22 -7.10 1.10
C TYR A 19 -1.03 -6.26 2.09
N VAL A 20 -1.97 -6.86 2.83
CA VAL A 20 -2.77 -6.15 3.84
C VAL A 20 -1.91 -5.59 4.96
N ASP A 21 -0.89 -6.34 5.41
CA ASP A 21 0.06 -5.88 6.42
C ASP A 21 0.89 -4.69 5.90
N TYR A 22 1.28 -4.69 4.62
CA TYR A 22 1.92 -3.56 3.93
C TYR A 22 1.00 -2.34 3.80
N ASP A 23 -0.20 -2.50 3.25
CA ASP A 23 -1.20 -1.44 3.03
C ASP A 23 -1.55 -0.72 4.35
N ARG A 24 -1.74 -1.50 5.41
CA ARG A 24 -1.98 -0.96 6.74
C ARG A 24 -0.77 -0.20 7.29
N ALA A 25 0.44 -0.72 7.10
CA ALA A 25 1.65 -0.09 7.59
C ALA A 25 1.92 1.26 6.92
N THR A 26 1.72 1.37 5.60
CA THR A 26 1.87 2.63 4.85
C THR A 26 0.80 3.64 5.26
N TRP A 27 -0.45 3.22 5.39
CA TRP A 27 -1.53 4.08 5.88
C TRP A 27 -1.24 4.65 7.26
N GLU A 28 -0.86 3.79 8.22
CA GLU A 28 -0.51 4.21 9.58
C GLU A 28 0.69 5.18 9.59
N ALA A 29 1.70 4.92 8.75
CA ALA A 29 2.88 5.77 8.67
C ALA A 29 2.55 7.17 8.13
N TYR A 30 1.81 7.27 7.00
CA TYR A 30 1.43 8.57 6.44
C TYR A 30 0.47 9.37 7.34
N ARG A 31 -0.34 8.68 8.14
CA ARG A 31 -1.30 9.34 9.04
C ARG A 31 -0.63 9.85 10.31
N ASP A 32 0.17 9.02 10.95
CA ASP A 32 0.72 9.33 12.26
C ASP A 32 2.04 10.09 12.18
N MET A 33 2.78 9.98 11.05
CA MET A 33 4.10 10.59 10.83
C MET A 33 5.13 10.31 11.95
N LYS A 34 5.10 9.09 12.51
CA LYS A 34 5.96 8.63 13.63
C LYS A 34 7.14 7.75 13.22
N GLY A 35 7.43 7.65 11.92
CA GLY A 35 8.53 6.87 11.37
C GLY A 35 8.07 5.69 10.52
N THR A 36 9.06 5.01 9.92
CA THR A 36 8.84 4.09 8.78
C THR A 36 9.21 2.63 9.08
N ALA A 37 9.66 2.31 10.30
CA ALA A 37 10.22 1.00 10.65
C ALA A 37 9.27 -0.18 10.35
N LYS A 38 7.96 0.02 10.56
CA LYS A 38 6.96 -1.02 10.22
C LYS A 38 6.88 -1.27 8.72
N VAL A 39 6.91 -0.22 7.91
CA VAL A 39 6.92 -0.34 6.44
C VAL A 39 8.21 -1.02 5.98
N GLU A 40 9.36 -0.63 6.54
CA GLU A 40 10.64 -1.27 6.27
C GLU A 40 10.62 -2.78 6.55
N SER A 41 9.95 -3.21 7.62
CA SER A 41 9.88 -4.63 7.99
C SER A 41 9.01 -5.50 7.07
N VAL A 42 8.09 -4.90 6.30
CA VAL A 42 7.17 -5.61 5.39
C VAL A 42 7.47 -5.37 3.92
N THR A 43 8.56 -4.66 3.64
CA THR A 43 9.02 -4.33 2.29
C THR A 43 10.44 -4.82 2.07
N THR A 44 10.84 -4.90 0.81
CA THR A 44 12.20 -5.18 0.39
C THR A 44 12.48 -4.50 -0.95
N GLY A 45 13.73 -4.59 -1.42
CA GLY A 45 14.15 -3.98 -2.67
C GLY A 45 13.82 -2.48 -2.73
N ASP A 46 13.36 -2.03 -3.89
CA ASP A 46 13.14 -0.61 -4.17
C ASP A 46 11.83 -0.08 -3.55
N GLN A 47 10.91 -0.97 -3.14
CA GLN A 47 9.63 -0.54 -2.60
C GLN A 47 9.76 0.34 -1.36
N TYR A 48 10.65 -0.03 -0.43
CA TYR A 48 10.86 0.76 0.77
C TYR A 48 11.34 2.17 0.45
N GLN A 49 12.27 2.29 -0.52
CA GLN A 49 12.84 3.58 -0.91
C GLN A 49 11.81 4.45 -1.63
N ALA A 50 10.96 3.86 -2.47
CA ALA A 50 9.87 4.58 -3.13
C ALA A 50 8.88 5.17 -2.11
N PHE A 51 8.44 4.35 -1.14
CA PHE A 51 7.60 4.82 -0.03
C PHE A 51 8.30 5.90 0.79
N LYS A 52 9.56 5.66 1.19
CA LYS A 52 10.33 6.54 2.07
C LYS A 52 10.54 7.92 1.46
N LYS A 53 10.76 7.99 0.14
CA LYS A 53 10.86 9.27 -0.58
C LYS A 53 9.63 10.14 -0.35
N VAL A 54 8.43 9.61 -0.63
CA VAL A 54 7.17 10.35 -0.45
C VAL A 54 6.91 10.67 1.02
N TYR A 55 7.25 9.74 1.92
CA TYR A 55 7.15 9.97 3.36
C TYR A 55 8.01 11.15 3.81
N ASP A 56 9.29 11.18 3.41
CA ASP A 56 10.23 12.23 3.79
C ASP A 56 9.83 13.60 3.20
N GLU A 57 9.29 13.63 1.98
CA GLU A 57 8.75 14.85 1.36
C GLU A 57 7.57 15.42 2.15
N ARG A 58 6.59 14.58 2.51
CA ARG A 58 5.43 15.00 3.33
C ARG A 58 5.85 15.39 4.75
N ALA A 59 6.77 14.65 5.36
CA ALA A 59 7.30 14.95 6.69
C ALA A 59 8.04 16.29 6.71
N ALA A 60 8.87 16.58 5.70
CA ALA A 60 9.56 17.86 5.56
C ALA A 60 8.60 19.04 5.38
N ALA A 61 7.45 18.80 4.74
CA ALA A 61 6.39 19.78 4.59
C ALA A 61 5.44 19.89 5.81
N GLY A 62 5.66 19.07 6.86
CA GLY A 62 4.78 19.02 8.03
C GLY A 62 3.36 18.57 7.68
N GLN A 63 3.23 17.64 6.73
CA GLN A 63 1.96 17.14 6.23
C GLN A 63 1.68 15.71 6.68
N HIS A 64 0.41 15.35 6.80
CA HIS A 64 -0.07 13.99 7.05
C HIS A 64 -1.35 13.72 6.26
N VAL A 65 -1.76 12.45 6.19
CA VAL A 65 -3.05 12.09 5.59
C VAL A 65 -4.13 11.94 6.64
N GLU A 66 -5.36 12.33 6.31
CA GLU A 66 -6.55 12.12 7.12
C GLU A 66 -7.67 11.48 6.29
N GLY A 67 -8.67 10.95 6.99
CA GLY A 67 -9.89 10.40 6.38
C GLY A 67 -9.94 8.88 6.45
N GLU A 68 -10.60 8.29 5.46
CA GLU A 68 -10.85 6.86 5.37
C GLU A 68 -10.24 6.31 4.09
N ALA A 69 -9.41 5.28 4.22
CA ALA A 69 -8.93 4.48 3.10
C ALA A 69 -9.56 3.08 3.14
N SER A 70 -9.80 2.50 1.97
CA SER A 70 -10.22 1.10 1.83
C SER A 70 -9.61 0.48 0.59
N ALA A 71 -9.47 -0.84 0.56
CA ALA A 71 -8.94 -1.56 -0.59
C ALA A 71 -9.80 -2.78 -0.91
N ALA A 72 -10.03 -3.07 -2.18
CA ALA A 72 -10.65 -4.30 -2.63
C ALA A 72 -9.66 -5.09 -3.47
N ILE A 73 -9.25 -6.25 -2.98
CA ILE A 73 -8.33 -7.13 -3.70
C ILE A 73 -9.11 -7.78 -4.84
N THR A 74 -8.68 -7.54 -6.07
CA THR A 74 -9.32 -8.05 -7.29
C THR A 74 -8.64 -9.32 -7.79
N SER A 75 -7.34 -9.48 -7.55
CA SER A 75 -6.62 -10.72 -7.86
C SER A 75 -5.39 -10.93 -6.98
N ALA A 76 -5.02 -12.19 -6.79
CA ALA A 76 -3.77 -12.62 -6.19
C ALA A 76 -3.25 -13.84 -6.98
N GLN A 77 -2.05 -13.73 -7.54
CA GLN A 77 -1.46 -14.76 -8.39
C GLN A 77 -0.05 -15.08 -7.91
N VAL A 78 0.23 -16.35 -7.66
CA VAL A 78 1.54 -16.85 -7.25
C VAL A 78 2.20 -17.55 -8.43
N SER A 79 3.50 -17.31 -8.64
CA SER A 79 4.28 -17.98 -9.68
C SER A 79 4.39 -19.48 -9.40
N SER A 80 4.58 -20.28 -10.44
CA SER A 80 4.66 -21.74 -10.33
C SER A 80 5.86 -22.25 -9.53
N ASP A 81 6.91 -21.44 -9.39
CA ASP A 81 8.07 -21.72 -8.54
C ASP A 81 7.88 -21.26 -7.08
N HIS A 82 6.75 -20.63 -6.76
CA HIS A 82 6.40 -20.08 -5.45
C HIS A 82 7.39 -19.03 -4.91
N MET A 83 8.12 -18.34 -5.80
CA MET A 83 9.11 -17.33 -5.42
C MET A 83 8.65 -15.89 -5.64
N SER A 84 7.62 -15.68 -6.47
CA SER A 84 7.07 -14.37 -6.79
C SER A 84 5.55 -14.37 -6.82
N SER A 85 4.94 -13.22 -6.61
CA SER A 85 3.50 -13.06 -6.64
C SER A 85 3.11 -11.66 -7.08
N THR A 86 1.89 -11.53 -7.60
CA THR A 86 1.25 -10.24 -7.88
C THR A 86 -0.11 -10.18 -7.21
N VAL A 87 -0.36 -9.09 -6.48
CA VAL A 87 -1.69 -8.71 -5.98
C VAL A 87 -2.15 -7.50 -6.78
N VAL A 88 -3.40 -7.52 -7.23
CA VAL A 88 -4.05 -6.33 -7.77
C VAL A 88 -5.16 -5.91 -6.81
N ALA A 89 -5.18 -4.64 -6.45
CA ALA A 89 -6.17 -4.06 -5.56
C ALA A 89 -6.73 -2.75 -6.14
N CYS A 90 -8.02 -2.52 -5.91
CA CYS A 90 -8.62 -1.22 -6.04
C CYS A 90 -8.53 -0.50 -4.69
N ALA A 91 -7.65 0.48 -4.55
CA ALA A 91 -7.59 1.33 -3.37
C ALA A 91 -8.52 2.53 -3.56
N ASP A 92 -9.48 2.68 -2.67
CA ASP A 92 -10.37 3.84 -2.61
C ASP A 92 -9.81 4.84 -1.60
N GLU A 93 -9.25 5.90 -2.15
CA GLU A 93 -8.67 7.04 -1.43
C GLU A 93 -9.50 8.31 -1.62
N THR A 94 -10.74 8.19 -2.10
CA THR A 94 -11.62 9.34 -2.40
C THR A 94 -11.96 10.19 -1.18
N LYS A 95 -11.88 9.59 0.01
CA LYS A 95 -12.06 10.28 1.30
C LYS A 95 -10.74 10.60 2.00
N VAL A 96 -9.61 10.30 1.39
CA VAL A 96 -8.29 10.61 1.92
C VAL A 96 -7.90 12.02 1.51
N ARG A 97 -7.35 12.79 2.45
CA ARG A 97 -6.94 14.18 2.22
C ARG A 97 -5.55 14.40 2.79
N LEU A 98 -4.72 15.15 2.07
CA LEU A 98 -3.47 15.69 2.59
C LEU A 98 -3.77 16.91 3.45
N VAL A 99 -3.18 16.96 4.63
CA VAL A 99 -3.45 17.99 5.64
C VAL A 99 -2.11 18.52 6.18
N SER A 100 -2.02 19.83 6.41
CA SER A 100 -0.87 20.45 7.06
C SER A 100 -0.89 20.24 8.58
N GLN A 101 0.20 20.58 9.24
CA GLN A 101 0.31 20.52 10.70
C GLN A 101 -0.79 21.32 11.44
N ASP A 102 -1.30 22.40 10.82
CA ASP A 102 -2.36 23.25 11.38
C ASP A 102 -3.79 22.72 11.09
N GLY A 103 -3.91 21.55 10.46
CA GLY A 103 -5.20 20.95 10.13
C GLY A 103 -5.84 21.49 8.84
N VAL A 104 -5.10 22.24 8.03
CA VAL A 104 -5.61 22.80 6.76
C VAL A 104 -5.38 21.80 5.63
N GLN A 105 -6.42 21.56 4.83
CA GLN A 105 -6.31 20.70 3.66
C GLN A 105 -5.35 21.31 2.63
N VAL A 106 -4.43 20.49 2.13
CA VAL A 106 -3.45 20.85 1.10
C VAL A 106 -3.86 20.19 -0.23
N PRO A 107 -3.71 20.88 -1.37
CA PRO A 107 -3.88 20.25 -2.68
C PRO A 107 -2.91 19.07 -2.86
N SER A 108 -3.38 18.00 -3.50
CA SER A 108 -2.60 16.79 -3.81
C SER A 108 -3.13 16.21 -5.11
N ASP A 109 -2.22 15.83 -5.99
CA ASP A 109 -2.53 15.22 -7.29
C ASP A 109 -2.59 13.67 -7.20
N ASP A 110 -2.09 13.11 -6.09
CA ASP A 110 -1.96 11.66 -5.86
C ASP A 110 -3.06 11.06 -4.98
N LEU A 111 -3.77 11.87 -4.19
CA LEU A 111 -4.85 11.44 -3.29
C LEU A 111 -6.23 11.90 -3.76
N GLY A 112 -7.30 11.38 -3.16
CA GLY A 112 -8.67 11.77 -3.50
C GLY A 112 -9.26 11.00 -4.69
N HIS A 113 -8.58 9.93 -5.12
CA HIS A 113 -8.96 9.11 -6.25
C HIS A 113 -9.23 7.66 -5.83
N LYS A 114 -9.81 6.88 -6.75
CA LYS A 114 -9.66 5.43 -6.70
C LYS A 114 -8.52 5.02 -7.61
N ILE A 115 -7.62 4.17 -7.12
CA ILE A 115 -6.47 3.72 -7.90
C ILE A 115 -6.47 2.20 -8.02
N THR A 116 -6.11 1.71 -9.20
CA THR A 116 -5.78 0.30 -9.40
C THR A 116 -4.29 0.14 -9.13
N LEU A 117 -3.95 -0.59 -8.07
CA LEU A 117 -2.58 -0.83 -7.64
C LEU A 117 -2.20 -2.28 -7.98
N ALA A 118 -1.11 -2.46 -8.74
CA ALA A 118 -0.43 -3.74 -8.87
C ALA A 118 0.74 -3.78 -7.89
N VAL A 119 0.83 -4.87 -7.12
CA VAL A 119 1.82 -5.04 -6.05
C VAL A 119 2.56 -6.35 -6.28
N GLY A 120 3.88 -6.25 -6.45
CA GLY A 120 4.77 -7.39 -6.52
C GLY A 120 5.25 -7.81 -5.13
N LEU A 121 5.21 -9.12 -4.87
CA LEU A 121 5.77 -9.71 -3.66
C LEU A 121 6.79 -10.79 -4.04
N ILE A 122 7.83 -10.92 -3.21
CA ILE A 122 8.80 -12.03 -3.29
C ILE A 122 8.86 -12.77 -1.97
N ARG A 123 9.26 -14.04 -2.04
CA ARG A 123 9.41 -14.90 -0.87
C ARG A 123 10.83 -14.82 -0.31
N ASN A 124 10.97 -14.55 0.98
CA ASN A 124 12.22 -14.61 1.72
C ASN A 124 12.11 -15.61 2.90
N GLU A 125 13.12 -15.65 3.77
CA GLU A 125 13.15 -16.55 4.94
C GLU A 125 11.99 -16.32 5.94
N GLN A 126 11.43 -15.11 5.97
CA GLN A 126 10.35 -14.69 6.87
C GLN A 126 8.95 -14.82 6.23
N GLY A 127 8.87 -15.06 4.92
CA GLY A 127 7.63 -15.20 4.17
C GLY A 127 7.54 -14.24 2.98
N TRP A 128 6.33 -13.85 2.63
CA TRP A 128 6.07 -12.91 1.54
C TRP A 128 6.32 -11.46 1.99
N VAL A 129 7.09 -10.72 1.20
CA VAL A 129 7.37 -9.29 1.41
C VAL A 129 7.15 -8.52 0.12
N VAL A 130 6.68 -7.27 0.22
CA VAL A 130 6.42 -6.44 -0.96
C VAL A 130 7.74 -5.90 -1.51
N ASN A 131 8.01 -6.14 -2.79
CA ASN A 131 9.25 -5.69 -3.45
C ASN A 131 9.05 -4.58 -4.48
N ASN A 132 7.83 -4.39 -4.98
CA ASN A 132 7.48 -3.27 -5.86
C ASN A 132 5.96 -3.01 -5.85
N SER A 133 5.55 -1.83 -6.30
CA SER A 133 4.16 -1.48 -6.58
C SER A 133 4.07 -0.45 -7.70
N SER A 134 2.99 -0.49 -8.47
CA SER A 134 2.69 0.46 -9.54
C SER A 134 1.20 0.79 -9.58
N VAL A 135 0.89 2.05 -9.92
CA VAL A 135 -0.47 2.49 -10.21
C VAL A 135 -0.76 2.20 -11.68
N GLU A 136 -1.68 1.29 -11.93
CA GLU A 136 -2.07 0.84 -13.28
C GLU A 136 -3.24 1.65 -13.86
N GLY A 137 -4.00 2.32 -13.00
CA GLY A 137 -5.15 3.13 -13.42
C GLY A 137 -5.66 4.03 -12.31
N VAL A 138 -6.31 5.14 -12.71
CA VAL A 138 -6.92 6.14 -11.83
C VAL A 138 -8.39 6.27 -12.23
N ASP A 139 -9.29 6.20 -11.25
CA ASP A 139 -10.75 6.28 -11.35
C ASP A 139 -11.35 5.26 -12.33
N GLN A 140 -10.75 4.07 -12.39
CA GLN A 140 -11.13 2.95 -13.27
C GLN A 140 -11.66 1.73 -12.50
N CYS A 141 -11.67 1.83 -11.18
CA CYS A 141 -12.39 1.01 -10.22
C CYS A 141 -13.12 1.98 -9.26
#